data_AF-A0A5R2NCZ8-F1
#
_entry.id   AF-A0A5R2NCZ8-F1
#
_cell.length_a   1.000
_cell.length_b   1.000
_cell.length_c   1.000
_cell.angle_alpha   90.00
_cell.angle_beta   90.00
_cell.angle_gamma   90.00
#
_symmetry.space_group_name_H-M   'P 1'
#
loop_
_entity.id
_entity.type
_entity.pdbx_description
1 polymer ?
#
loop_
_entity_poly.entity_id
_entity_poly.type
_entity_poly.pdbx_seq_one_letter_code
_entity_poly.pdbx_strand_id
1 'polypeptide(L)' 'MNMHSPNEPDAAPELTAAPQPGAAVTPVMEQFIEIKAANPDSLLFYRMGDFYELFFDDAEKASRALGIVLTKRGKHQGH' A
#
# COMPACT_ATOMS: atom_id res chain seq x y z
N MET A 1 -33.35 32.28 -9.96
CA MET A 1 -33.32 31.79 -8.58
C MET A 1 -33.08 30.29 -8.57
N ASN A 2 -31.83 29.86 -8.36
CA ASN A 2 -31.53 28.56 -7.77
C ASN A 2 -30.37 28.78 -6.79
N MET A 3 -30.72 28.89 -5.52
CA MET A 3 -29.82 28.90 -4.38
C MET A 3 -29.52 27.45 -4.00
N HIS A 4 -28.25 27.06 -4.04
CA HIS A 4 -27.68 26.09 -3.09
C HIS A 4 -26.17 26.35 -2.96
N SER A 5 -25.81 26.80 -1.76
CA SER A 5 -24.44 27.02 -1.30
C SER A 5 -23.78 25.68 -0.88
N PRO A 6 -22.61 25.74 -0.22
CA PRO A 6 -21.34 25.20 -0.68
C PRO A 6 -21.12 23.73 -0.28
N ASN A 7 -20.47 22.95 -1.14
CA ASN A 7 -19.99 21.62 -0.74
C ASN A 7 -18.56 21.76 -0.22
N GLU A 8 -18.40 21.69 1.10
CA GLU A 8 -17.22 21.15 1.81
C GLU A 8 -17.60 20.99 3.30
N PRO A 9 -17.42 19.80 3.88
CA PRO A 9 -16.26 19.66 4.77
C PRO A 9 -15.58 18.28 4.72
N ASP A 10 -14.25 18.31 4.88
CA ASP A 10 -13.42 17.32 5.59
C ASP A 10 -13.72 15.83 5.33
N ALA A 11 -13.05 15.26 4.33
CA ALA A 11 -12.74 13.84 4.33
C ALA A 11 -11.22 13.69 4.47
N ALA A 12 -10.82 13.15 5.61
CA ALA A 12 -9.50 12.63 5.95
C ALA A 12 -8.75 12.02 4.75
N PRO A 13 -7.41 12.06 4.73
CA PRO A 13 -6.65 11.64 3.56
C PRO A 13 -7.02 10.21 3.21
N GLU A 14 -7.24 10.01 1.92
CA GLU A 14 -7.58 8.77 1.24
C GLU A 14 -6.57 7.65 1.58
N LEU A 15 -6.70 7.06 2.77
CA LEU A 15 -5.98 5.88 3.25
C LEU A 15 -6.71 4.63 2.76
N THR A 16 -6.85 4.47 1.44
CA THR A 16 -7.29 3.21 0.86
C THR A 16 -6.77 3.07 -0.58
N ALA A 17 -5.46 2.93 -0.73
CA ALA A 17 -4.92 2.33 -1.93
C ALA A 17 -5.15 0.81 -1.88
N ALA A 18 -6.42 0.39 -2.00
CA ALA A 18 -6.76 -1.00 -2.27
C ALA A 18 -6.15 -1.41 -3.62
N PRO A 19 -5.58 -2.63 -3.75
CA PRO A 19 -4.87 -3.02 -4.96
C PRO A 19 -5.86 -3.17 -6.13
N GLN A 20 -5.49 -2.60 -7.28
CA GLN A 20 -6.29 -2.67 -8.50
C GLN A 20 -6.43 -4.14 -8.97
N PRO A 21 -7.66 -4.63 -9.24
CA PRO A 21 -7.95 -6.06 -9.50
C PRO A 21 -7.52 -6.57 -10.89
N GLY A 22 -6.37 -6.14 -11.42
CA GLY A 22 -5.88 -6.51 -12.76
C GLY A 22 -4.46 -7.10 -12.80
N ALA A 23 -3.74 -7.12 -11.68
CA ALA A 23 -2.49 -7.86 -11.56
C ALA A 23 -2.82 -9.20 -10.90
N ALA A 24 -2.56 -10.32 -11.58
CA ALA A 24 -2.70 -11.66 -11.00
C ALA A 24 -2.03 -11.65 -9.62
N VAL A 25 -2.84 -11.75 -8.57
CA VAL A 25 -2.35 -11.70 -7.20
C VAL A 25 -1.46 -12.91 -7.05
N THR A 26 -0.16 -12.69 -6.86
CA THR A 26 0.76 -13.79 -6.62
C THR A 26 0.37 -14.44 -5.29
N PRO A 27 0.59 -15.75 -5.10
CA PRO A 27 0.22 -16.43 -3.86
C PRO A 27 0.84 -15.76 -2.61
N VAL A 28 2.01 -15.14 -2.76
CA VAL A 28 2.65 -14.31 -1.72
C VAL A 28 1.82 -13.09 -1.35
N MET A 29 1.20 -12.45 -2.35
CA MET A 29 0.42 -11.24 -2.17
C MET A 29 -0.94 -11.52 -1.53
N GLU A 30 -1.55 -12.68 -1.79
CA GLU A 30 -2.75 -13.13 -1.07
C GLU A 30 -2.47 -13.29 0.43
N GLN A 31 -1.36 -13.96 0.79
CA GLN A 31 -0.96 -14.12 2.19
C GLN A 31 -0.64 -12.77 2.85
N PHE A 32 0.02 -11.86 2.14
CA PHE A 32 0.27 -10.51 2.65
C PHE A 32 -1.04 -9.79 2.99
N ILE A 33 -2.03 -9.84 2.09
CA ILE A 33 -3.32 -9.17 2.29
C ILE A 33 -4.07 -9.76 3.48
N GLU A 34 -4.10 -11.09 3.63
CA GLU A 34 -4.77 -11.75 4.76
C GLU A 34 -4.16 -11.34 6.11
N ILE A 35 -2.82 -11.39 6.21
CA ILE A 35 -2.10 -11.03 7.44
C ILE A 35 -2.26 -9.53 7.74
N LYS A 36 -2.24 -8.68 6.70
CA LYS A 36 -2.44 -7.24 6.83
C LYS A 36 -3.87 -6.88 7.22
N ALA A 37 -4.87 -7.59 6.70
CA ALA A 37 -6.26 -7.41 7.10
C ALA A 37 -6.48 -7.75 8.58
N ALA A 38 -5.77 -8.75 9.11
CA ALA A 38 -5.76 -9.07 10.53
C ALA A 38 -4.98 -8.04 11.40
N ASN A 39 -4.08 -7.25 10.78
CA ASN A 39 -3.18 -6.33 11.48
C ASN A 39 -3.05 -4.98 10.71
N PRO A 40 -4.13 -4.17 10.63
CA PRO A 40 -4.16 -2.98 9.77
C PRO A 40 -3.14 -1.91 10.19
N ASP A 41 -2.89 -1.75 11.49
CA ASP A 41 -1.99 -0.74 12.06
C ASP A 41 -0.52 -1.17 12.13
N SER A 42 -0.18 -2.40 11.72
CA SER A 42 1.17 -2.95 11.82
C SER A 42 1.93 -2.89 10.51
N LEU A 43 3.22 -2.57 10.54
CA LEU A 43 4.10 -2.72 9.37
C LEU A 43 4.46 -4.20 9.18
N LEU A 44 4.09 -4.77 8.02
CA LEU A 44 4.38 -6.16 7.71
C LEU A 44 5.72 -6.29 6.98
N PHE A 45 6.73 -6.82 7.66
CA PHE A 45 8.05 -7.13 7.10
C PHE A 45 8.03 -8.52 6.49
N TYR A 46 7.92 -8.61 5.16
CA TYR A 46 7.94 -9.89 4.47
C TYR A 46 9.39 -10.31 4.20
N ARG A 47 9.81 -11.45 4.77
CA ARG A 47 11.18 -11.93 4.60
C ARG A 47 11.35 -12.64 3.25
N MET A 48 12.24 -12.11 2.41
CA MET A 48 12.66 -12.71 1.14
C MET A 48 14.16 -12.97 1.21
N GLY A 49 14.53 -14.15 1.73
CA GLY A 49 15.93 -14.53 1.97
C GLY A 49 16.57 -13.70 3.09
N ASP A 50 17.61 -12.96 2.74
CA ASP A 50 18.37 -12.08 3.63
C ASP A 50 17.79 -10.66 3.76
N PHE A 51 16.79 -10.33 2.92
CA PHE A 51 16.16 -9.02 2.90
C PHE A 51 14.73 -9.08 3.43
N TYR A 52 14.27 -7.95 3.93
CA TYR A 52 12.86 -7.71 4.22
C TYR A 52 12.28 -6.78 3.16
N GLU A 53 11.21 -7.23 2.51
CA GLU A 53 10.41 -6.43 1.60
C GLU A 53 9.14 -5.98 2.32
N LEU A 54 8.83 -4.68 2.21
CA LEU A 54 7.54 -4.12 2.57
C LEU A 54 6.85 -3.71 1.27
N PHE A 55 5.52 -3.81 1.25
CA PHE A 55 4.74 -3.54 0.06
C PHE A 55 3.78 -2.36 0.28
N PHE A 56 3.40 -1.69 -0.81
CA PHE A 56 2.42 -0.58 -0.81
C PHE A 56 2.79 0.51 0.20
N ASP A 57 1.81 0.95 0.99
CA ASP A 57 1.93 2.02 1.98
C ASP A 57 2.90 1.67 3.13
N ASP A 58 3.09 0.38 3.44
CA ASP A 58 4.08 -0.04 4.44
C ASP A 58 5.51 0.28 4.00
N ALA A 59 5.79 0.20 2.70
CA ALA A 59 7.10 0.59 2.16
C ALA A 59 7.34 2.10 2.32
N GLU A 60 6.32 2.92 2.07
CA GLU A 60 6.40 4.39 2.22
C GLU A 60 6.53 4.80 3.69
N LYS A 61 5.76 4.17 4.58
CA LYS A 61 5.87 4.35 6.03
C LYS A 61 7.24 3.93 6.55
N ALA A 62 7.73 2.76 6.17
CA ALA A 62 9.04 2.27 6.60
C ALA A 62 10.18 3.13 6.05
N SER A 63 10.11 3.58 4.80
CA SER A 63 11.10 4.51 4.23
C SER A 63 11.19 5.81 5.03
N ARG A 64 10.04 6.42 5.37
CA ARG A 64 10.00 7.63 6.21
C ARG A 64 10.46 7.39 7.65
N ALA A 65 10.08 6.27 8.25
CA ALA A 65 10.39 5.96 9.64
C ALA A 65 11.85 5.52 9.85
N LEU A 66 12.40 4.75 8.92
CA LEU A 66 13.73 4.13 9.04
C LEU A 66 14.81 4.84 8.22
N GLY A 67 14.43 5.82 7.38
CA GLY A 67 15.37 6.52 6.50
C GLY A 67 15.95 5.62 5.40
N ILE A 68 15.26 4.54 5.04
CA ILE A 68 15.69 3.61 3.99
C ILE A 68 15.24 4.08 2.61
N VAL A 69 16.02 3.76 1.58
CA VAL A 69 15.70 4.12 0.20
C VAL A 69 14.47 3.34 -0.27
N LEU A 70 13.40 4.06 -0.63
CA LEU A 70 12.21 3.48 -1.23
C LEU A 70 12.49 3.13 -2.71
N THR A 71 12.57 1.84 -3.01
CA THR A 71 12.70 1.36 -4.39
C THR A 71 11.33 0.92 -4.90
N LYS A 72 10.89 1.47 -6.04
CA LYS A 72 9.70 0.99 -6.72
C LYS A 72 10.13 -0.11 -7.69
N ARG A 73 9.65 -1.34 -7.47
CA ARG A 73 9.80 -2.42 -8.45
C ARG A 73 8.90 -2.09 -9.65
N GLY A 74 9.46 -1.39 -10.64
CA GLY A 74 8.79 -1.16 -11.92
C GLY A 74 8.49 -2.50 -12.57
N LYS A 75 7.32 -2.63 -13.21
CA LYS A 75 6.87 -3.84 -13.91
C LYS A 75 8.02 -4.40 -14.75
N HIS A 76 8.65 -5.49 -14.31
CA HIS A 76 9.48 -6.31 -15.17
C HIS A 76 8.53 -7.05 -16.12
N GLN A 77 8.05 -6.35 -17.16
CA GLN A 77 7.72 -6.98 -18.43
C GLN A 77 9.04 -7.47 -19.03
N GLY A 78 9.53 -8.61 -18.54
CA GLY A 78 10.56 -9.37 -19.23
C GLY A 78 9.92 -9.98 -20.47
N HIS A 79 10.38 -9.54 -21.64
CA HIS A 79 10.16 -10.23 -22.91
C HIS A 79 10.81 -11.61 -22.92
#